data_AF-A0A2J0MNA4-F1
#
_entry.id   AF-A0A2J0MNA4-F1
#
_cell.length_a   1.000
_cell.length_b   1.000
_cell.length_c   1.000
_cell.angle_alpha   90.00
_cell.angle_beta   90.00
_cell.angle_gamma   90.00
#
_symmetry.space_group_name_H-M   'P 1'
#
loop_
_entity.id
_entity.type
_entity.pdbx_description
1 polymer ?
#
loop_
_entity_poly.entity_id
_entity_poly.type
_entity_poly.pdbx_seq_one_letter_code
_entity_poly.pdbx_strand_id
1 'polypeptide(L)'
;MKINKNLFPRTIGLLFIAGLGVFFWNNFRIEFQERPDKPIKFPTPTLRRCAIQNCHGLDIKCGLAYEPQVCDAMYVAADSCRQFVSCQNVNGRCSVVKTSKFDSCKSCVEKCEVSNKDRPEGVFECESNCLE
;
A
#
# COMPACT_ATOMS: atom_id res chain seq x y z
N MET A 1 -36.39 44.93 39.67
CA MET A 1 -35.47 43.79 39.39
C MET A 1 -35.55 43.47 37.89
N LYS A 2 -34.53 43.81 37.10
CA LYS A 2 -34.52 43.54 35.63
C LYS A 2 -33.93 42.15 35.39
N ILE A 3 -34.77 41.18 35.03
CA ILE A 3 -34.32 39.82 34.70
C ILE A 3 -33.71 39.84 33.30
N ASN A 4 -32.45 39.41 33.18
CA ASN A 4 -31.75 39.32 31.90
C ASN A 4 -32.34 38.17 31.07
N LYS A 5 -33.12 38.50 30.05
CA LYS A 5 -33.82 37.54 29.18
C LYS A 5 -32.87 36.60 28.42
N ASN A 6 -31.58 36.92 28.34
CA ASN A 6 -30.57 36.11 27.67
C ASN A 6 -29.94 35.03 28.57
N LEU A 7 -30.21 35.06 29.89
CA LEU A 7 -29.69 34.07 30.84
C LEU A 7 -30.42 32.72 30.70
N PHE A 8 -31.74 32.78 30.51
CA PHE A 8 -32.60 31.59 30.43
C PHE A 8 -32.29 30.63 29.26
N PRO A 9 -32.15 31.08 28.00
CA PRO A 9 -31.82 30.17 26.90
C PRO A 9 -30.41 29.58 27.00
N ARG A 10 -29.46 30.31 27.62
CA ARG A 10 -28.09 29.83 27.84
C ARG A 10 -28.04 28.67 28.84
N THR A 11 -28.80 28.76 29.92
CA THR A 11 -28.86 27.70 30.92
C THR A 11 -29.51 26.44 30.35
N ILE A 12 -30.57 26.58 29.55
CA ILE A 12 -31.23 25.44 28.90
C ILE A 12 -30.30 24.74 27.90
N GLY A 13 -29.57 25.52 27.09
CA GLY A 13 -28.61 24.96 26.13
C GLY A 13 -27.50 24.15 26.80
N LEU A 14 -26.95 24.64 27.92
CA LEU A 14 -25.93 23.92 28.68
C LEU A 14 -26.46 22.61 29.28
N LEU A 15 -27.69 22.61 29.80
CA LEU A 15 -28.33 21.39 30.34
C LEU A 15 -28.57 20.35 29.24
N PHE A 16 -28.96 20.78 28.03
CA PHE A 16 -29.14 19.88 26.89
C PHE A 16 -27.83 19.21 26.46
N ILE A 17 -26.73 19.98 26.35
CA ILE A 17 -25.41 19.44 25.98
C ILE A 17 -24.91 18.45 27.05
N ALA A 18 -25.06 18.79 28.33
CA ALA A 18 -24.69 17.89 29.42
C ALA A 18 -25.52 16.59 29.40
N GLY A 19 -26.82 16.69 29.14
CA GLY A 19 -27.71 15.54 28.98
C GLY A 19 -27.30 14.62 27.82
N LEU A 20 -26.96 15.20 26.67
CA LEU A 20 -26.45 14.43 25.52
C LEU A 20 -25.12 13.75 25.84
N GLY A 21 -24.19 14.43 26.50
CA GLY A 21 -22.91 13.85 26.90
C GLY A 21 -23.09 12.60 27.78
N VAL A 22 -23.97 12.68 28.78
CA VAL A 22 -24.31 11.52 29.64
C VAL A 22 -25.00 10.41 28.85
N PHE A 23 -25.93 10.74 27.96
CA PHE A 23 -26.62 9.76 27.13
C PHE A 23 -25.66 8.99 26.23
N PHE A 24 -24.75 9.69 25.54
CA PHE A 24 -23.74 9.08 24.67
C PHE A 24 -22.75 8.24 25.48
N TRP A 25 -22.30 8.73 26.64
CA TRP A 25 -21.41 7.98 27.53
C TRP A 25 -22.04 6.66 28.02
N ASN A 26 -23.34 6.69 28.33
CA ASN A 26 -24.03 5.52 28.87
C ASN A 26 -24.47 4.52 27.79
N ASN A 27 -24.79 4.98 26.57
CA ASN A 27 -25.29 4.11 25.50
C ASN A 27 -24.22 3.61 24.53
N PHE A 28 -23.10 4.31 24.34
CA PHE A 28 -22.09 3.93 23.34
C PHE A 28 -20.85 3.26 23.95
N ARG A 29 -21.04 2.30 24.87
CA ARG A 29 -19.98 1.33 25.16
C ARG A 29 -19.94 0.29 24.04
N ILE A 30 -19.02 0.47 23.10
CA ILE A 30 -18.68 -0.56 22.11
C ILE A 30 -17.84 -1.61 22.83
N GLU A 31 -18.47 -2.70 23.27
CA GLU A 31 -17.75 -3.88 23.73
C GLU A 31 -17.41 -4.76 22.51
N PHE A 32 -16.12 -4.89 22.23
CA PHE A 32 -15.63 -5.83 21.23
C PHE A 32 -15.69 -7.24 21.82
N GLN A 33 -16.81 -7.92 21.59
CA GLN A 33 -16.95 -9.30 22.01
C GLN A 33 -16.21 -10.21 21.00
N GLU A 34 -15.08 -10.76 21.42
CA GLU A 34 -14.44 -11.85 20.67
C GLU A 34 -15.43 -13.01 20.56
N ARG A 35 -15.64 -13.53 19.34
CA ARG A 35 -16.58 -14.63 19.08
C ARG A 35 -15.89 -15.97 19.43
N PRO A 36 -16.24 -16.64 20.55
CA PRO A 36 -15.55 -17.86 20.98
C PRO A 36 -15.87 -19.07 20.11
N ASP A 37 -16.96 -19.00 19.34
CA ASP A 37 -17.45 -20.02 18.40
C ASP A 37 -16.61 -20.10 17.12
N LYS A 38 -15.84 -19.06 16.80
CA LYS A 38 -15.01 -19.02 15.60
C LYS A 38 -13.67 -18.33 15.86
N PRO A 39 -12.71 -19.03 16.50
CA PRO A 39 -11.37 -18.49 16.65
C PRO A 39 -10.79 -18.15 15.28
N ILE A 40 -10.21 -16.96 15.15
CA ILE A 40 -9.48 -16.55 13.95
C ILE A 40 -8.26 -17.46 13.85
N LYS A 41 -8.33 -18.47 12.98
CA LYS A 41 -7.16 -19.26 12.61
C LYS A 41 -6.30 -18.41 11.70
N PHE A 42 -5.24 -17.84 12.24
CA PHE A 42 -4.19 -17.26 11.42
C PHE A 42 -3.56 -18.37 10.58
N PRO A 43 -3.38 -18.16 9.27
CA PRO A 43 -2.63 -19.12 8.47
C PRO A 43 -1.26 -19.30 9.12
N THR A 44 -0.88 -20.55 9.40
CA THR A 44 0.48 -20.89 9.83
C THR A 44 1.42 -20.34 8.75
N PRO A 45 2.46 -19.54 9.08
CA PRO A 45 3.35 -18.95 8.08
C PRO A 45 3.92 -20.07 7.21
N THR A 46 3.40 -20.18 5.99
CA THR A 46 3.83 -21.25 5.08
C THR A 46 5.22 -20.91 4.55
N LEU A 47 6.01 -21.97 4.34
CA LEU A 47 7.36 -22.04 3.77
C LEU A 47 7.91 -20.72 3.20
N ARG A 48 9.03 -20.20 3.76
CA ARG A 48 9.76 -19.06 3.18
C ARG A 48 10.10 -19.34 1.71
N ARG A 49 9.55 -18.54 0.80
CA ARG A 49 9.85 -18.63 -0.65
C ARG A 49 10.82 -17.54 -1.04
N CYS A 50 11.67 -17.83 -2.02
CA CYS A 50 12.50 -16.82 -2.65
C CYS A 50 11.60 -15.92 -3.52
N ALA A 51 11.54 -14.63 -3.21
CA ALA A 51 10.64 -13.68 -3.86
C ALA A 51 11.28 -12.29 -3.97
N ILE A 52 10.69 -11.45 -4.83
CA ILE A 52 11.07 -10.04 -4.96
C ILE A 52 10.62 -9.27 -3.70
N GLN A 53 11.46 -8.36 -3.21
CA GLN A 53 11.29 -7.62 -1.95
C GLN A 53 11.18 -6.10 -2.11
N ASN A 54 11.22 -5.59 -3.34
CA ASN A 54 10.90 -4.20 -3.66
C ASN A 54 9.75 -4.15 -4.64
N CYS A 55 8.92 -3.10 -4.59
CA CYS A 55 7.75 -2.98 -5.44
C CYS A 55 8.07 -2.42 -6.84
N HIS A 56 8.94 -1.42 -6.90
CA HIS A 56 9.19 -0.62 -8.10
C HIS A 56 10.67 -0.56 -8.48
N GLY A 57 10.90 -0.17 -9.74
CA GLY A 57 12.21 0.12 -10.30
C GLY A 57 12.97 -1.11 -10.79
N LEU A 58 14.16 -0.88 -11.36
CA LEU A 58 14.96 -1.91 -12.04
C LEU A 58 16.04 -2.58 -11.16
N ASP A 59 16.28 -2.05 -9.96
CA ASP A 59 17.16 -2.68 -8.96
C ASP A 59 16.37 -3.76 -8.19
N ILE A 60 16.25 -4.95 -8.78
CA ILE A 60 15.45 -6.04 -8.22
C ILE A 60 16.15 -6.64 -7.01
N LYS A 61 15.48 -6.59 -5.85
CA LYS A 61 15.96 -7.17 -4.60
C LYS A 61 15.26 -8.49 -4.36
N CYS A 62 16.03 -9.58 -4.32
CA CYS A 62 15.51 -10.91 -3.99
C CYS A 62 15.80 -11.24 -2.53
N GLY A 63 14.85 -11.90 -1.87
CA GLY A 63 15.06 -12.46 -0.55
C GLY A 63 13.97 -13.45 -0.16
N LEU A 64 14.13 -14.04 1.03
CA LEU A 64 13.12 -14.94 1.57
C LEU A 64 11.92 -14.15 2.06
N ALA A 65 10.73 -14.47 1.56
CA ALA A 65 9.47 -13.87 1.96
C ALA A 65 8.49 -14.94 2.44
N TYR A 66 7.68 -14.58 3.43
CA TYR A 66 6.62 -15.42 3.98
C TYR A 66 5.28 -15.19 3.27
N GLU A 67 5.06 -13.98 2.77
CA GLU A 67 3.83 -13.53 2.13
C GLU A 67 4.15 -12.75 0.85
N PRO A 68 3.20 -12.64 -0.10
CA PRO A 68 3.32 -11.68 -1.18
C PRO A 68 3.51 -10.27 -0.62
N GLN A 69 4.50 -9.54 -1.12
CA GLN A 69 4.67 -8.15 -0.74
C GLN A 69 3.47 -7.33 -1.23
N VAL A 70 2.83 -6.61 -0.32
CA VAL A 70 1.78 -5.65 -0.69
C VAL A 70 2.46 -4.38 -1.18
N CYS A 71 2.24 -4.07 -2.44
CA CYS A 71 2.75 -2.86 -3.09
C CYS A 71 1.63 -1.85 -3.24
N ASP A 72 1.99 -0.57 -3.19
CA ASP A 72 1.11 0.51 -3.63
C ASP A 72 0.80 0.35 -5.12
N ALA A 73 -0.40 0.80 -5.53
CA ALA A 73 -0.82 0.78 -6.93
C ALA A 73 -0.14 1.88 -7.77
N MET A 74 1.00 2.39 -7.31
CA MET A 74 1.79 3.39 -8.02
C MET A 74 2.53 2.69 -9.15
N TYR A 75 2.56 3.30 -10.34
CA TYR A 75 3.39 2.81 -11.44
C TYR A 75 4.61 3.72 -11.58
N VAL A 76 5.80 3.13 -11.68
CA VAL A 76 7.05 3.84 -11.95
C VAL A 76 7.58 3.41 -13.31
N ALA A 77 8.24 4.33 -14.01
CA ALA A 77 8.89 4.03 -15.27
C ALA A 77 9.78 2.78 -15.15
N ALA A 78 9.73 1.93 -16.16
CA ALA A 78 10.42 0.66 -16.26
C ALA A 78 9.86 -0.49 -15.39
N ASP A 79 8.75 -0.29 -14.66
CA ASP A 79 8.10 -1.37 -13.92
C ASP A 79 7.63 -2.49 -14.85
N SER A 80 7.26 -2.17 -16.09
CA SER A 80 6.89 -3.14 -17.12
C SER A 80 8.01 -4.16 -17.40
N CYS A 81 9.29 -3.77 -17.29
CA CYS A 81 10.42 -4.66 -17.50
C CYS A 81 10.54 -5.74 -16.42
N ARG A 82 9.94 -5.53 -15.24
CA ARG A 82 10.03 -6.45 -14.10
C ARG A 82 9.40 -7.82 -14.37
N GLN A 83 8.51 -7.91 -15.36
CA GLN A 83 7.94 -9.19 -15.81
C GLN A 83 9.00 -10.16 -16.37
N PHE A 84 10.16 -9.64 -16.77
CA PHE A 84 11.27 -10.42 -17.33
C PHE A 84 12.29 -10.86 -16.28
N VAL A 85 11.99 -10.65 -15.00
CA VAL A 85 12.84 -11.02 -13.85
C VAL A 85 12.06 -11.90 -12.88
N SER A 86 12.77 -12.85 -12.28
CA SER A 86 12.26 -13.65 -11.18
C SER A 86 13.32 -13.78 -10.08
N CYS A 87 12.88 -14.13 -8.88
CA CYS A 87 13.77 -14.54 -7.80
C CYS A 87 13.72 -16.07 -7.70
N GLN A 88 14.88 -16.70 -7.75
CA GLN A 88 14.99 -18.17 -7.68
C GLN A 88 16.08 -18.57 -6.69
N ASN A 89 15.95 -19.78 -6.12
CA ASN A 89 17.02 -20.37 -5.32
C ASN A 89 18.09 -20.94 -6.26
N VAL A 90 19.23 -20.26 -6.34
CA VAL A 90 20.40 -20.69 -7.10
C VAL A 90 21.48 -21.04 -6.09
N ASN A 91 21.91 -22.31 -6.05
CA ASN A 91 22.93 -22.81 -5.12
C ASN A 91 22.63 -22.50 -3.64
N GLY A 92 21.37 -22.62 -3.22
CA GLY A 92 20.95 -22.34 -1.84
C GLY A 92 20.87 -20.84 -1.49
N ARG A 93 21.09 -19.94 -2.44
CA ARG A 93 20.90 -18.49 -2.27
C ARG A 93 19.75 -17.99 -3.14
N CYS A 94 18.85 -17.22 -2.52
CA CYS A 94 17.81 -16.50 -3.24
C CYS A 94 18.44 -15.40 -4.10
N SER A 95 18.38 -15.56 -5.41
CA SER A 95 19.12 -14.78 -6.40
C SER A 95 18.21 -14.26 -7.50
N VAL A 96 18.57 -13.11 -8.07
CA VAL A 96 17.89 -12.53 -9.23
C VAL A 96 18.21 -13.35 -10.47
N VAL A 97 17.18 -13.79 -11.19
CA VAL A 97 17.29 -14.47 -12.48
C VAL A 97 16.58 -13.62 -13.52
N LYS A 98 17.32 -13.16 -14.52
CA LYS A 98 16.84 -12.29 -15.60
C LYS A 98 16.78 -13.08 -16.89
N THR A 99 15.75 -12.84 -17.69
CA THR A 99 15.74 -13.28 -19.10
C THR A 99 16.50 -12.26 -19.95
N SER A 100 16.88 -12.64 -21.18
CA SER A 100 17.50 -11.71 -22.14
C SER A 100 16.60 -10.51 -22.46
N LYS A 101 15.27 -10.65 -22.34
CA LYS A 101 14.31 -9.56 -22.55
C LYS A 101 14.41 -8.46 -21.51
N PHE A 102 14.91 -8.75 -20.31
CA PHE A 102 15.04 -7.73 -19.26
C PHE A 102 16.01 -6.63 -19.67
N ASP A 103 17.20 -7.01 -20.17
CA ASP A 103 18.23 -6.04 -20.54
C ASP A 103 17.82 -5.23 -21.77
N SER A 104 17.11 -5.83 -22.72
CA SER A 104 16.50 -5.14 -23.87
C SER A 104 15.46 -4.12 -23.42
N CYS A 105 14.50 -4.52 -22.58
CA CYS A 105 13.47 -3.63 -22.05
C CYS A 105 14.09 -2.48 -21.26
N LYS A 106 15.02 -2.77 -20.34
CA LYS A 106 15.75 -1.76 -19.57
C LYS A 106 16.45 -0.74 -20.48
N SER A 107 17.19 -1.22 -21.48
CA SER A 107 17.90 -0.35 -22.41
C SER A 107 16.95 0.52 -23.24
N CYS A 108 15.76 0.02 -23.56
CA CYS A 108 14.72 0.78 -24.25
C CYS A 108 14.16 1.90 -23.35
N VAL A 109 13.80 1.58 -22.11
CA VAL A 109 13.26 2.58 -21.18
C VAL A 109 14.29 3.66 -20.83
N GLU A 110 15.57 3.30 -20.65
CA GLU A 110 16.64 4.27 -20.45
C GLU A 110 16.76 5.25 -21.64
N LYS A 111 16.53 4.79 -22.88
CA LYS A 111 16.46 5.68 -24.05
C LYS A 111 15.22 6.57 -24.03
N CYS A 112 14.09 6.06 -23.57
CA CYS A 112 12.86 6.83 -23.41
C CYS A 112 13.05 7.97 -22.40
N GLU A 113 13.68 7.70 -21.25
CA GLU A 113 14.04 8.70 -20.25
C GLU A 113 14.96 9.78 -20.83
N VAL A 114 15.97 9.38 -21.61
CA VAL A 114 16.90 10.34 -22.24
C VAL A 114 16.21 11.19 -23.31
N SER A 115 15.31 10.60 -24.09
CA SER A 115 14.61 11.29 -25.18
C SER A 115 13.52 12.23 -24.70
N ASN A 116 12.98 11.98 -23.50
CA ASN A 116 11.88 12.73 -22.91
C ASN A 116 12.27 13.43 -21.59
N LYS A 117 13.53 13.82 -21.43
CA LYS A 117 14.03 14.49 -20.20
C LYS A 117 13.20 15.70 -19.76
N ASP A 118 12.62 16.42 -20.72
CA ASP A 118 11.81 17.62 -20.46
C ASP A 118 10.29 17.35 -20.44
N ARG A 119 9.86 16.09 -20.64
CA ARG A 119 8.46 15.66 -20.75
C ARG A 119 8.23 14.29 -20.08
N PRO A 120 8.09 14.23 -18.74
CA PRO A 120 7.92 12.98 -18.01
C PRO A 120 6.79 12.09 -18.54
N GLU A 121 5.70 12.68 -19.04
CA GLU A 121 4.59 11.98 -19.67
C GLU A 121 5.00 11.19 -20.93
N GLY A 122 5.97 11.70 -21.69
CA GLY A 122 6.50 11.04 -22.89
C GLY A 122 7.34 9.80 -22.58
N VAL A 123 7.85 9.66 -21.35
CA VAL A 123 8.58 8.46 -20.92
C VAL A 123 7.65 7.26 -20.91
N PHE A 124 6.44 7.39 -20.35
CA PHE A 124 5.47 6.30 -20.26
C PHE A 124 4.89 5.91 -21.62
N GLU A 125 4.62 6.90 -22.48
CA GLU A 125 4.17 6.63 -23.84
C GLU A 125 5.24 5.86 -24.63
N CYS A 126 6.50 6.30 -24.54
CA CYS A 126 7.62 5.60 -25.16
C CYS A 126 7.82 4.19 -24.58
N GLU A 127 7.78 4.04 -23.26
CA GLU A 127 7.92 2.77 -22.55
C GLU A 127 6.91 1.71 -23.01
N SER A 128 5.69 2.11 -23.37
CA SER A 128 4.66 1.17 -23.84
C SER A 128 5.10 0.31 -25.04
N ASN A 129 6.11 0.76 -25.79
CA ASN A 129 6.70 0.06 -26.94
C ASN A 129 7.96 -0.77 -26.58
N CYS A 130 8.40 -0.77 -25.32
CA CYS A 130 9.65 -1.42 -24.89
C CYS A 130 9.51 -2.90 -24.51
N LEU A 131 8.31 -3.49 -24.63
CA LEU A 131 8.02 -4.86 -24.17
C LEU A 131 8.30 -5.96 -25.20
N GLU A 132 8.76 -5.61 -26.41
CA GLU A 132 9.00 -6.55 -27.50
C GLU A 132 10.33 -7.33 -27.36
#